data_AF-A0A1X1RHJ8-F1
#
_entry.id   AF-A0A1X1RHJ8-F1
#
_cell.length_a   1.000
_cell.length_b   1.000
_cell.length_c   1.000
_cell.angle_alpha   90.00
_cell.angle_beta   90.00
_cell.angle_gamma   90.00
#
_symmetry.space_group_name_H-M   'P 1'
#
loop_
_entity.id
_entity.type
_entity.pdbx_description
1 polymer ?
#
loop_
_entity_poly.entity_id
_entity_poly.type
_entity_poly.pdbx_seq_one_letter_code
_entity_poly.pdbx_strand_id
1 'polypeptide(L)'
;MSGADRIDGDDGRPRARPAGVAPIAPAVAAAPTEPFAIGRTRAGRTRRTVDLSPAQHRALDIWQREAADRLGLARVTGQEVLVALVDQLLSDPKLSAQIIRTIRARR
;
A
#
# COMPACT_ATOMS: atom_id res chain seq x y z
N MET A 1 39.20 57.20 -4.83
CA MET A 1 38.63 58.54 -5.08
C MET A 1 37.42 58.38 -5.98
N SER A 2 36.30 59.02 -5.60
CA SER A 2 35.07 59.36 -6.36
C SER A 2 34.50 58.32 -7.33
N GLY A 3 33.28 57.80 -7.12
CA GLY A 3 32.00 58.54 -7.14
C GLY A 3 31.30 58.17 -8.46
N ALA A 4 29.98 58.02 -8.61
CA ALA A 4 28.84 58.26 -7.76
C ALA A 4 27.71 57.30 -8.20
N ASP A 5 26.90 56.91 -7.23
CA ASP A 5 25.43 56.91 -7.24
C ASP A 5 24.73 57.29 -8.57
N ARG A 6 23.88 56.39 -9.08
CA ARG A 6 22.58 56.77 -9.63
C ARG A 6 21.55 55.66 -9.43
N ILE A 7 20.35 56.12 -9.14
CA ILE A 7 19.26 55.48 -8.42
C ILE A 7 18.17 55.05 -9.41
N ASP A 8 17.47 53.99 -9.05
CA ASP A 8 16.05 53.68 -9.26
C ASP A 8 15.45 53.52 -10.67
N GLY A 9 14.60 52.50 -10.75
CA GLY A 9 13.81 52.14 -11.92
C GLY A 9 13.04 50.85 -11.71
N ASP A 10 12.28 50.77 -10.63
CA ASP A 10 11.12 49.87 -10.51
C ASP A 10 10.13 50.25 -11.61
N ASP A 11 9.77 49.29 -12.48
CA ASP A 11 8.45 49.31 -13.09
C ASP A 11 8.02 47.87 -13.40
N GLY A 12 7.16 47.37 -12.51
CA GLY A 12 6.53 46.07 -12.65
C GLY A 12 5.73 45.95 -13.94
N ARG A 13 5.82 44.78 -14.59
CA ARG A 13 4.69 44.26 -15.37
C ARG A 13 4.41 42.78 -15.12
N PRO A 14 3.16 42.44 -14.78
CA PRO A 14 2.75 41.10 -14.40
C PRO A 14 2.63 40.16 -15.60
N ARG A 15 2.95 38.89 -15.35
CA ARG A 15 2.66 37.74 -16.22
C ARG A 15 1.16 37.70 -16.56
N ALA A 16 0.83 37.95 -17.82
CA ALA A 16 -0.50 37.68 -18.36
C ALA A 16 -0.73 36.16 -18.42
N ARG A 17 -1.66 35.66 -17.60
CA ARG A 17 -2.26 34.33 -17.70
C ARG A 17 -3.44 34.41 -18.67
N PRO A 18 -3.58 33.54 -19.69
CA PRO A 18 -4.80 33.53 -20.49
C PRO A 18 -5.99 33.03 -19.67
N ALA A 19 -7.11 33.72 -19.88
CA ALA A 19 -8.37 33.62 -19.16
C ALA A 19 -9.00 32.22 -19.20
N GLY A 20 -9.63 31.88 -18.08
CA GLY A 20 -10.38 30.65 -17.89
C GLY A 20 -11.66 30.59 -18.72
N VAL A 21 -11.92 29.41 -19.25
CA VAL A 21 -13.24 28.99 -19.73
C VAL A 21 -14.11 28.75 -18.49
N ALA A 22 -15.16 29.55 -18.33
CA ALA A 22 -16.19 29.33 -17.32
C ALA A 22 -17.12 28.18 -17.79
N PRO A 23 -17.36 27.15 -16.96
CA PRO A 23 -18.38 26.14 -17.28
C PRO A 23 -19.78 26.67 -16.93
N ILE A 24 -20.70 26.49 -17.87
CA ILE A 24 -22.12 26.80 -17.79
C ILE A 24 -22.80 25.72 -16.92
N ALA A 25 -23.42 26.13 -15.82
CA ALA A 25 -24.15 25.23 -14.92
C ALA A 25 -25.62 25.04 -15.38
N PRO A 26 -26.17 23.82 -15.32
CA PRO A 26 -27.59 23.62 -15.07
C PRO A 26 -27.82 23.30 -13.58
N ALA A 27 -28.68 24.11 -12.95
CA ALA A 27 -29.06 23.99 -11.56
C ALA A 27 -29.97 22.77 -11.32
N VAL A 28 -29.42 21.74 -10.69
CA VAL A 28 -30.19 20.79 -9.86
C VAL A 28 -29.48 20.75 -8.52
N ALA A 29 -30.12 21.32 -7.50
CA ALA A 29 -29.61 21.37 -6.13
C ALA A 29 -29.56 19.94 -5.56
N ALA A 30 -28.41 19.29 -5.66
CA ALA A 30 -28.11 18.10 -4.87
C ALA A 30 -27.85 18.56 -3.44
N ALA A 31 -28.72 18.18 -2.51
CA ALA A 31 -28.49 18.34 -1.08
C ALA A 31 -27.12 17.74 -0.70
N PRO A 32 -26.37 18.34 0.24
CA PRO A 32 -25.10 17.77 0.68
C PRO A 32 -25.38 16.42 1.33
N THR A 33 -25.03 15.33 0.64
CA THR A 33 -24.97 14.01 1.29
C THR A 33 -23.81 14.06 2.27
N GLU A 34 -24.10 14.32 3.53
CA GLU A 34 -23.10 14.22 4.59
C GLU A 34 -22.52 12.79 4.56
N PRO A 35 -21.19 12.62 4.47
CA PRO A 35 -20.60 11.31 4.56
C PRO A 35 -20.88 10.76 5.97
N PHE A 36 -21.82 9.81 6.06
CA PHE A 36 -22.06 9.03 7.27
C PHE A 36 -20.80 8.22 7.53
N ALA A 37 -19.91 8.76 8.36
CA ALA A 37 -18.72 8.08 8.83
C ALA A 37 -19.18 6.97 9.77
N ILE A 38 -19.47 5.80 9.20
CA ILE A 38 -19.65 4.57 9.95
C ILE A 38 -18.36 4.38 10.73
N GLY A 39 -18.41 4.68 12.02
CA GLY A 39 -17.37 4.42 13.00
C GLY A 39 -17.09 2.93 13.05
N ARG A 40 -16.34 2.43 12.07
CA ARG A 40 -15.67 1.14 12.17
C ARG A 40 -14.38 1.46 12.89
N THR A 41 -14.35 1.19 14.19
CA THR A 41 -13.10 0.89 14.90
C THR A 41 -12.47 -0.30 14.19
N ARG A 42 -11.76 -0.03 13.09
CA ARG A 42 -11.06 -1.02 12.31
C ARG A 42 -9.89 -1.40 13.19
N ALA A 43 -10.06 -2.46 13.98
CA ALA A 43 -8.95 -3.11 14.68
C ALA A 43 -7.79 -3.17 13.68
N GLY A 44 -6.69 -2.48 14.01
CA GLY A 44 -5.62 -2.22 13.07
C GLY A 44 -5.07 -3.55 12.56
N ARG A 45 -5.16 -3.81 11.26
CA ARG A 45 -4.51 -4.99 10.68
C ARG A 45 -3.00 -4.76 10.72
N THR A 46 -2.30 -5.49 11.59
CA THR A 46 -0.84 -5.52 11.61
C THR A 46 -0.31 -6.19 10.34
N ARG A 47 0.63 -5.54 9.65
CA ARG A 47 1.26 -6.05 8.43
C ARG A 47 2.68 -6.53 8.74
N ARG A 48 3.05 -7.66 8.16
CA ARG A 48 4.43 -8.17 8.13
C ARG A 48 4.79 -8.47 6.68
N THR A 49 5.94 -7.97 6.25
CA THR A 49 6.51 -8.20 4.91
C THR A 49 7.62 -9.22 5.04
N VAL A 50 7.76 -10.10 4.04
CA VAL A 50 8.80 -11.14 3.99
C VAL A 50 9.52 -11.02 2.66
N ASP A 51 10.84 -10.92 2.72
CA ASP A 51 11.67 -10.94 1.53
C ASP A 51 11.87 -12.38 1.07
N LEU A 52 11.44 -12.66 -0.16
CA LEU A 52 11.58 -13.95 -0.82
C LEU A 52 12.46 -13.78 -2.05
N SER A 53 13.35 -14.73 -2.29
CA SER A 53 14.08 -14.74 -3.56
C SER A 53 13.10 -14.98 -4.72
N PRO A 54 13.42 -14.55 -5.96
CA PRO A 54 12.56 -14.80 -7.11
C PRO A 54 12.24 -16.30 -7.30
N ALA A 55 13.19 -17.17 -6.97
CA ALA A 55 13.00 -18.61 -7.02
C ALA A 55 11.98 -19.10 -5.98
N GLN A 56 12.04 -18.59 -4.74
CA GLN A 56 11.07 -18.93 -3.69
C GLN A 56 9.67 -18.42 -4.03
N HIS A 57 9.57 -17.21 -4.58
CA HIS A 57 8.28 -16.65 -5.00
C HIS A 57 7.61 -17.50 -6.09
N ARG A 58 8.39 -17.95 -7.09
CA ARG A 58 7.85 -18.84 -8.15
C ARG A 58 7.47 -20.21 -7.62
N ALA A 59 8.29 -20.80 -6.75
CA ALA A 59 7.97 -22.08 -6.12
C ALA A 59 6.67 -22.01 -5.29
N LEU A 60 6.44 -20.90 -4.59
CA LEU A 60 5.19 -20.68 -3.85
C LEU A 60 3.98 -20.53 -4.78
N ASP A 61 4.09 -19.78 -5.88
CA ASP A 61 2.97 -19.62 -6.85
C ASP A 61 2.56 -20.97 -7.46
N ILE A 62 3.53 -21.81 -7.82
CA ILE A 62 3.26 -23.15 -8.35
C ILE A 62 2.53 -24.00 -7.30
N TRP A 63 3.06 -24.05 -6.08
CA TRP A 63 2.45 -24.81 -4.99
C TRP A 63 1.01 -24.32 -4.69
N GLN A 64 0.75 -23.02 -4.78
CA GLN A 64 -0.58 -22.45 -4.55
C GLN A 64 -1.61 -22.91 -5.58
N ARG A 65 -1.21 -23.02 -6.85
CA ARG A 65 -2.07 -23.56 -7.91
C ARG A 65 -2.42 -25.02 -7.62
N GLU A 66 -1.40 -25.83 -7.34
CA GLU A 66 -1.61 -27.24 -6.97
C GLU A 66 -2.47 -27.41 -5.71
N ALA A 67 -2.28 -26.54 -4.71
CA ALA A 67 -3.09 -26.54 -3.51
C ALA A 67 -4.55 -26.15 -3.81
N ALA A 68 -4.76 -25.14 -4.67
CA ALA A 68 -6.09 -24.75 -5.11
C ALA A 68 -6.81 -25.89 -5.83
N ASP A 69 -6.10 -26.57 -6.74
CA ASP A 69 -6.62 -27.73 -7.48
C ASP A 69 -7.03 -28.86 -6.52
N ARG A 70 -6.19 -29.18 -5.53
CA ARG A 70 -6.50 -30.20 -4.50
C ARG A 70 -7.68 -29.83 -3.61
N LEU A 71 -7.87 -28.54 -3.32
CA LEU A 71 -8.96 -28.05 -2.49
C LEU A 71 -10.24 -27.79 -3.30
N GLY A 72 -10.20 -27.88 -4.63
CA GLY A 72 -11.31 -27.50 -5.51
C GLY A 72 -11.63 -25.99 -5.45
N LEU A 73 -10.64 -25.16 -5.11
CA LEU A 73 -10.79 -23.70 -5.00
C LEU A 73 -10.28 -23.02 -6.26
N ALA A 74 -10.85 -21.86 -6.58
CA ALA A 74 -10.39 -21.05 -7.72
C ALA A 74 -8.95 -20.52 -7.54
N ARG A 75 -8.53 -20.26 -6.29
CA ARG A 75 -7.17 -19.84 -5.95
C ARG A 75 -6.90 -20.02 -4.46
N VAL A 76 -5.62 -20.18 -4.14
CA VAL A 76 -5.09 -20.05 -2.78
C VAL A 76 -4.12 -18.87 -2.79
N THR A 77 -4.32 -17.90 -1.92
CA THR A 77 -3.52 -16.67 -1.87
C THR A 77 -2.31 -16.80 -0.95
N GLY A 78 -1.25 -16.02 -1.22
CA GLY A 78 -0.09 -15.94 -0.32
C GLY A 78 -0.45 -15.57 1.10
N GLN A 79 -1.44 -14.71 1.27
CA GLN A 79 -1.93 -14.31 2.58
C GLN A 79 -2.54 -15.50 3.34
N GLU A 80 -3.39 -16.31 2.72
CA GLU A 80 -3.99 -17.48 3.37
C GLU A 80 -2.93 -18.49 3.80
N VAL A 81 -1.94 -18.73 2.94
CA VAL A 81 -0.81 -19.61 3.25
C VAL A 81 -0.04 -19.08 4.46
N LEU A 82 0.35 -17.81 4.45
CA LEU A 82 1.12 -17.23 5.54
C LEU A 82 0.34 -17.20 6.86
N VAL A 83 -0.97 -16.91 6.83
CA VAL A 83 -1.82 -16.97 8.02
C VAL A 83 -1.87 -18.40 8.58
N ALA A 84 -2.16 -19.40 7.73
CA ALA A 84 -2.21 -20.79 8.15
C ALA A 84 -0.87 -21.28 8.72
N LEU A 85 0.26 -20.89 8.12
CA LEU A 85 1.59 -21.24 8.63
C LEU A 85 1.89 -20.60 9.98
N VAL A 86 1.49 -19.34 10.19
CA VAL A 86 1.64 -18.67 11.48
C VAL A 86 0.76 -19.32 12.53
N ASP A 87 -0.49 -19.63 12.20
CA ASP A 87 -1.42 -20.28 13.13
C ASP A 87 -0.86 -21.65 13.55
N GLN A 88 -0.38 -22.46 12.60
CA GLN A 88 0.27 -23.74 12.88
C GLN A 88 1.54 -23.59 13.72
N LEU A 89 2.40 -22.62 13.39
CA LEU A 89 3.62 -22.35 14.16
C LEU A 89 3.32 -22.04 15.64
N LEU A 90 2.22 -21.33 15.90
CA LEU A 90 1.83 -20.91 17.26
C LEU A 90 1.05 -21.97 18.03
N SER A 91 0.48 -22.97 17.35
CA SER A 91 -0.36 -24.02 17.96
C SER A 91 0.27 -25.41 17.99
N ASP A 92 1.25 -25.71 17.13
CA ASP A 92 1.98 -26.99 17.10
C ASP A 92 3.42 -26.85 17.67
N PRO A 93 3.69 -27.37 18.88
CA PRO A 93 5.01 -27.34 19.50
C PRO A 93 6.09 -28.04 18.67
N LYS A 94 5.73 -29.08 17.89
CA LYS A 94 6.68 -29.83 17.08
C LYS A 94 7.16 -28.98 15.90
N LEU A 95 6.22 -28.34 15.19
CA LEU A 95 6.54 -27.42 14.11
C LEU A 95 7.39 -26.25 14.61
N SER A 96 7.03 -25.68 15.77
CA SER A 96 7.81 -24.62 16.41
C SER A 96 9.25 -25.03 16.70
N ALA A 97 9.46 -26.19 17.33
CA ALA A 97 10.79 -26.73 17.60
C ALA A 97 11.59 -26.98 16.30
N GLN A 98 10.94 -27.48 15.25
CA GLN A 98 11.55 -27.68 13.94
C GLN A 98 12.01 -26.35 13.32
N ILE A 99 11.17 -25.32 13.34
CA ILE A 99 11.52 -24.00 12.81
C ILE A 99 12.68 -23.38 13.60
N ILE A 100 12.67 -23.47 14.93
CA ILE A 100 13.79 -23.01 15.78
C ILE A 100 15.10 -23.70 15.37
N ARG A 101 15.07 -25.03 15.17
CA ARG A 101 16.25 -25.78 14.72
C ARG A 101 16.73 -25.32 13.34
N THR A 102 15.82 -25.12 12.39
CA THR A 102 16.17 -24.64 11.03
C THR A 102 16.79 -23.25 11.07
N ILE A 103 16.25 -22.34 11.89
CA ILE A 103 16.83 -20.99 12.05
C ILE A 103 18.24 -21.08 12.63
N ARG A 104 18.45 -21.90 13.67
CA ARG A 104 19.78 -22.10 14.28
C ARG A 104 20.80 -22.65 13.27
N ALA A 105 20.39 -23.54 12.37
CA ALA A 105 21.30 -24.13 11.38
C ALA A 105 21.74 -23.15 10.27
N ARG A 106 21.05 -22.01 10.10
CA ARG A 106 21.33 -21.00 9.06
C ARG A 106 22.11 -19.80 9.59
N ARG A 107 22.33 -19.74 10.90
CA ARG A 107 22.98 -18.63 11.60
C ARG A 107 24.36 -19.06 12.07
#